data_AF-A0A9W8A2J8-F1
#
_entry.id   AF-A0A9W8A2J8-F1
#
_cell.length_a   1.000
_cell.length_b   1.000
_cell.length_c   1.000
_cell.angle_alpha   90.00
_cell.angle_beta   90.00
_cell.angle_gamma   90.00
#
_symmetry.space_group_name_H-M   'P 1'
#
loop_
_entity.id
_entity.type
_entity.pdbx_description
1 polymer ?
#
loop_
_entity_poly.entity_id
_entity_poly.type
_entity_poly.pdbx_seq_one_letter_code
_entity_poly.pdbx_strand_id
1 'polypeptide(L)'
;MGATALEEKLLQELMALEKTTVRSIIDADGPVKSILNELDSSGSHLGAFQGWLRGYDCELESMEQDIMEIQSQNELLKVEEKNQHRLLEELEYLLYTITISDQELDTLREDSLENPVGLQRIEVAAGRLQRMLESDLDPQLKNMRATQEKIDTYRQCALSFSARASEFLKVMF
;
A
#
# COMPACT_ATOMS: atom_id res chain seq x y z
N MET A 1 75.58 57.85 55.31
CA MET A 1 75.08 58.03 53.92
C MET A 1 74.76 56.72 53.19
N GLY A 2 75.07 55.53 53.74
CA GLY A 2 74.82 54.26 53.05
C GLY A 2 73.39 53.68 53.16
N ALA A 3 72.71 53.88 54.29
CA ALA A 3 71.36 53.31 54.52
C ALA A 3 70.28 53.95 53.63
N THR A 4 70.32 55.26 53.47
CA THR A 4 69.37 56.02 52.62
C THR A 4 69.52 55.68 51.14
N ALA A 5 70.75 55.43 50.67
CA ALA A 5 71.01 55.06 49.29
C ALA A 5 70.54 53.62 48.96
N LEU A 6 70.60 52.71 49.92
CA LEU A 6 70.08 51.34 49.77
C LEU A 6 68.55 51.33 49.76
N GLU A 7 67.93 52.10 50.66
CA GLU A 7 66.48 52.28 50.72
C GLU A 7 65.94 52.86 49.41
N GLU A 8 66.57 53.91 48.88
CA GLU A 8 66.21 54.51 47.59
C GLU A 8 66.33 53.50 46.43
N LYS A 9 67.38 52.66 46.42
CA LYS A 9 67.56 51.63 45.40
C LYS A 9 66.49 50.53 45.48
N LEU A 10 66.16 50.05 46.68
CA LEU A 10 65.11 49.05 46.88
C LEU A 10 63.73 49.59 46.48
N LEU A 11 63.47 50.86 46.74
CA LEU A 11 62.24 51.54 46.36
C LEU A 11 62.15 51.68 44.82
N GLN A 12 63.26 51.99 44.15
CA GLN A 12 63.33 52.00 42.69
C GLN A 12 63.14 50.61 42.08
N GLU A 13 63.76 49.56 42.65
CA GLU A 13 63.56 48.18 42.19
C GLU A 13 62.12 47.71 42.41
N LEU A 14 61.50 48.07 43.54
CA LEU A 14 60.08 47.79 43.82
C LEU A 14 59.17 48.50 42.82
N MET A 15 59.39 49.80 42.57
CA MET A 15 58.61 50.56 41.58
C MET A 15 58.76 50.00 40.16
N ALA A 16 59.97 49.57 39.79
CA ALA A 16 60.22 48.93 38.51
C ALA A 16 59.51 47.58 38.41
N LEU A 17 59.50 46.80 39.50
CA LEU A 17 58.82 45.51 39.57
C LEU A 17 57.29 45.66 39.52
N GLU A 18 56.72 46.60 40.28
CA GLU A 18 55.29 46.91 40.24
C GLU A 18 54.87 47.36 38.84
N LYS A 19 55.63 48.29 38.23
CA LYS A 19 55.38 48.75 36.86
C LYS A 19 55.42 47.61 35.85
N THR A 20 56.37 46.69 35.99
CA THR A 20 56.52 45.52 35.11
C THR A 20 55.37 44.54 35.31
N THR A 21 54.95 44.33 36.55
CA THR A 21 53.83 43.44 36.89
C THR A 21 52.51 43.97 36.35
N VAL A 22 52.23 45.27 36.57
CA VAL A 22 51.04 45.93 36.01
C VAL A 22 51.06 45.85 34.48
N ARG A 23 52.23 46.08 33.85
CA ARG A 23 52.36 45.99 32.39
C ARG A 23 52.09 44.57 31.88
N SER A 24 52.62 43.54 32.54
CA SER A 24 52.38 42.14 32.19
C SER A 24 50.90 41.75 32.32
N ILE A 25 50.20 42.27 33.33
CA ILE A 25 48.76 42.03 33.50
C ILE A 25 47.97 42.69 32.37
N ILE A 26 48.31 43.94 32.02
CA ILE A 26 47.64 44.68 30.93
C ILE A 26 47.90 44.01 29.58
N ASP A 27 49.13 43.58 29.31
CA ASP A 27 49.49 42.92 28.06
C ASP A 27 48.81 41.54 27.92
N ALA A 28 48.52 40.86 29.03
CA ALA A 28 47.77 39.60 29.05
C ALA A 28 46.24 39.79 28.89
N ASP A 29 45.68 40.94 29.31
CA ASP A 29 44.24 41.21 29.28
C ASP A 29 43.68 41.25 27.85
N GLY A 30 44.44 41.76 26.87
CA GLY A 30 44.03 41.80 25.46
C GLY A 30 43.83 40.40 24.84
N PRO A 31 44.86 39.52 24.85
CA PRO A 31 44.74 38.15 24.36
C PRO A 31 43.67 37.33 25.09
N VAL A 32 43.56 37.48 26.42
CA VAL A 32 42.51 36.79 27.21
C VAL A 32 41.11 37.21 26.76
N LYS A 33 40.88 38.51 26.54
CA LYS A 33 39.59 38.99 25.99
C LYS A 33 39.31 38.46 24.59
N SER A 34 40.32 38.33 23.72
CA SER A 34 40.15 37.74 22.39
C SER A 34 39.70 36.28 22.48
N ILE A 35 40.35 35.49 23.34
CA ILE A 35 40.01 34.08 23.54
C ILE A 35 38.59 33.94 24.10
N LEU A 36 38.20 34.80 25.05
CA LEU A 36 36.83 34.80 25.58
C LEU A 36 35.80 35.11 24.49
N ASN A 37 36.06 36.09 23.63
CA ASN A 37 35.17 36.40 22.50
C ASN A 37 35.07 35.24 21.49
N GLU A 38 36.19 34.57 21.19
CA GLU A 38 36.20 33.40 20.32
C GLU A 38 35.45 32.22 20.95
N LEU A 39 35.56 32.03 22.27
CA LEU A 39 34.82 31.01 23.00
C LEU A 39 33.32 31.30 22.96
N ASP A 40 32.90 32.54 23.18
CA ASP A 40 31.50 32.97 23.08
C ASP A 40 30.97 32.78 21.65
N SER A 41 31.76 33.12 20.63
CA SER A 41 31.41 32.88 19.22
C SER A 41 31.27 31.39 18.92
N SER A 42 32.20 30.55 19.39
CA SER A 42 32.10 29.10 19.25
C SER A 42 30.88 28.53 19.99
N GLY A 43 30.54 29.09 21.16
CA GLY A 43 29.34 28.73 21.91
C GLY A 43 28.06 29.05 21.12
N SER A 44 28.01 30.21 20.47
CA SER A 44 26.90 30.60 19.59
C SER A 44 26.77 29.66 18.39
N HIS A 45 27.88 29.34 17.71
CA HIS A 45 27.88 28.40 16.59
C HIS A 45 27.41 26.99 17.02
N LEU A 46 27.83 26.51 18.19
CA LEU A 46 27.38 25.24 18.72
C LEU A 46 25.88 25.25 19.01
N GLY A 47 25.35 26.35 19.55
CA GLY A 47 23.91 26.53 19.75
C GLY A 47 23.12 26.51 18.44
N ALA A 48 23.63 27.16 17.39
CA ALA A 48 23.03 27.10 16.06
C ALA A 48 23.03 25.67 15.49
N PHE A 49 24.14 24.95 15.64
CA PHE A 49 24.25 23.55 15.20
C PHE A 49 23.28 22.63 15.95
N GLN A 50 23.11 22.81 17.26
CA GLN A 50 22.09 22.09 18.04
C GLN A 50 20.67 22.38 17.54
N GLY A 51 20.39 23.62 17.14
CA GLY A 51 19.12 23.99 16.53
C GLY A 51 18.87 23.26 15.20
N TRP A 52 19.88 23.18 14.34
CA TRP A 52 19.78 22.44 13.08
C TRP A 52 19.62 20.94 13.31
N LEU A 53 20.40 20.34 14.21
CA LEU A 53 20.26 18.93 14.56
C LEU A 53 18.85 18.60 15.04
N ARG A 54 18.30 19.41 15.94
CA ARG A 54 16.91 19.22 16.39
C ARG A 54 15.91 19.34 15.25
N GLY A 55 16.13 20.28 14.32
CA GLY A 55 15.31 20.40 13.12
C GLY A 55 15.35 19.13 12.28
N TYR A 56 16.54 18.59 12.03
CA TYR A 56 16.70 17.33 11.32
C TYR A 56 16.08 16.14 12.06
N ASP A 57 16.21 16.06 13.38
CA ASP A 57 15.59 15.00 14.18
C ASP A 57 14.06 15.03 14.01
N CYS A 58 13.42 16.20 14.11
CA CYS A 58 11.98 16.33 13.90
C CYS A 58 11.54 15.97 12.47
N GLU A 59 12.30 16.39 11.45
CA GLU A 59 12.01 16.02 10.06
C GLU A 59 12.15 14.50 9.85
N LEU A 60 13.17 13.87 10.44
CA LEU A 60 13.38 12.42 10.36
C LEU A 60 12.26 11.64 11.06
N GLU A 61 11.80 12.10 12.23
CA GLU A 61 10.64 11.52 12.92
C GLU A 61 9.36 11.62 12.06
N SER A 62 9.15 12.76 11.40
CA SER A 62 8.02 12.93 10.48
C SER A 62 8.13 11.98 9.29
N MET A 63 9.31 11.87 8.67
CA MET A 63 9.54 10.96 7.55
C MET A 63 9.37 9.49 7.96
N GLU A 64 9.76 9.11 9.18
CA GLU A 64 9.53 7.77 9.72
C GLU A 64 8.03 7.48 9.81
N GLN A 65 7.24 8.41 10.35
CA GLN A 65 5.80 8.28 10.45
C GLN A 65 5.13 8.15 9.06
N ASP A 66 5.57 8.96 8.09
CA ASP A 66 5.08 8.89 6.71
C ASP A 66 5.40 7.52 6.07
N ILE A 67 6.61 6.99 6.30
CA ILE A 67 7.01 5.66 5.81
C ILE A 67 6.14 4.58 6.43
N MET A 68 5.85 4.65 7.73
CA MET A 68 4.96 3.69 8.39
C MET A 68 3.54 3.72 7.81
N GLU A 69 3.01 4.91 7.50
CA GLU A 69 1.70 5.03 6.86
C GLU A 69 1.69 4.41 5.45
N ILE A 70 2.71 4.72 4.64
CA ILE A 70 2.87 4.14 3.30
C ILE A 70 2.98 2.61 3.38
N GLN A 71 3.72 2.07 4.36
CA GLN A 71 3.84 0.63 4.55
C GLN A 71 2.49 -0.01 4.88
N SER A 72 1.73 0.58 5.82
CA SER A 72 0.39 0.12 6.19
C SER A 72 -0.56 0.12 4.99
N GLN A 73 -0.57 1.21 4.20
CA GLN A 73 -1.39 1.29 3.00
C GLN A 73 -1.00 0.23 1.95
N ASN A 74 0.29 -0.02 1.76
CA ASN A 74 0.76 -1.07 0.85
C ASN A 74 0.34 -2.47 1.30
N GLU A 75 0.30 -2.73 2.60
CA GLU A 75 -0.22 -4.00 3.13
C GLU A 75 -1.71 -4.18 2.83
N LEU A 76 -2.50 -3.10 3.00
CA LEU A 76 -3.92 -3.10 2.63
C LEU A 76 -4.10 -3.36 1.13
N LEU A 77 -3.32 -2.69 0.26
CA LEU A 77 -3.38 -2.88 -1.19
C LEU A 77 -3.03 -4.32 -1.60
N LYS A 78 -2.04 -4.96 -0.96
CA LYS A 78 -1.71 -6.37 -1.23
C LYS A 78 -2.86 -7.31 -0.88
N VAL A 79 -3.55 -7.04 0.24
CA VAL A 79 -4.72 -7.83 0.65
C VAL A 79 -5.87 -7.60 -0.32
N GLU A 80 -6.09 -6.36 -0.74
CA GLU A 80 -7.09 -6.00 -1.74
C GLU A 80 -6.82 -6.69 -3.08
N GLU A 81 -5.60 -6.61 -3.60
CA GLU A 81 -5.17 -7.28 -4.84
C GLU A 81 -5.45 -8.79 -4.76
N LYS A 82 -5.07 -9.43 -3.65
CA LYS A 82 -5.33 -10.85 -3.43
C LYS A 82 -6.83 -11.17 -3.42
N ASN A 83 -7.65 -10.31 -2.82
CA ASN A 83 -9.09 -10.49 -2.78
C ASN A 83 -9.71 -10.28 -4.17
N GLN A 84 -9.27 -9.27 -4.92
CA GLN A 84 -9.72 -9.01 -6.28
C GLN A 84 -9.36 -10.18 -7.21
N HIS A 85 -8.15 -10.73 -7.10
CA HIS A 85 -7.74 -11.88 -7.88
C HIS A 85 -8.61 -13.11 -7.58
N ARG A 86 -8.82 -13.42 -6.28
CA ARG A 86 -9.71 -14.53 -5.88
C ARG A 86 -11.14 -14.33 -6.37
N LEU A 87 -11.67 -13.11 -6.25
CA LEU A 87 -13.01 -12.79 -6.72
C LEU A 87 -13.12 -12.99 -8.24
N LEU A 88 -12.09 -12.60 -8.98
CA LEU A 88 -12.04 -12.79 -10.43
C LEU A 88 -12.01 -14.28 -10.79
N GLU A 89 -11.16 -15.08 -10.12
CA GLU A 89 -11.13 -16.54 -10.30
C GLU A 89 -12.49 -17.19 -10.00
N GLU A 90 -13.17 -16.75 -8.95
CA GLU A 90 -14.49 -17.24 -8.56
C GLU A 90 -15.58 -16.86 -9.59
N LEU A 91 -15.53 -15.64 -10.13
CA LEU A 91 -16.43 -15.20 -11.20
C LEU A 91 -16.16 -15.92 -12.52
N GLU A 92 -14.91 -16.18 -12.87
CA GLU A 92 -14.55 -16.96 -14.05
C GLU A 92 -15.04 -18.41 -13.94
N TYR A 93 -14.85 -19.03 -12.76
CA TYR A 93 -15.38 -20.36 -12.47
C TYR A 93 -16.91 -20.40 -12.57
N LEU A 94 -17.60 -19.41 -12.00
CA LEU A 94 -19.05 -19.28 -12.11
C LEU A 94 -19.46 -19.20 -13.57
N LEU A 95 -18.85 -18.31 -14.35
CA LEU A 95 -19.16 -18.10 -15.76
C LEU A 95 -18.93 -19.38 -16.56
N TYR A 96 -17.82 -20.08 -16.35
CA TYR A 96 -17.56 -21.37 -17.00
C TYR A 96 -18.62 -22.42 -16.66
N THR A 97 -19.08 -22.46 -15.41
CA THR A 97 -20.05 -23.46 -14.94
C THR A 97 -21.45 -23.22 -15.49
N ILE A 98 -21.88 -21.95 -15.58
CA ILE A 98 -23.26 -21.60 -16.00
C ILE A 98 -23.41 -21.36 -17.51
N THR A 99 -22.31 -21.15 -18.24
CA THR A 99 -22.39 -20.78 -19.67
C THR A 99 -22.70 -21.99 -20.53
N ILE A 100 -23.90 -21.98 -21.11
CA ILE A 100 -24.28 -22.80 -22.26
C ILE A 100 -24.23 -21.89 -23.48
N SER A 101 -23.63 -22.38 -24.57
CA SER A 101 -23.49 -21.57 -25.78
C SER A 101 -24.86 -21.35 -26.45
N ASP A 102 -25.06 -20.17 -27.05
CA ASP A 102 -26.33 -19.86 -27.72
C ASP A 102 -26.64 -20.85 -28.85
N GLN A 103 -25.61 -21.36 -29.54
CA GLN A 103 -25.75 -22.40 -30.56
C GLN A 103 -26.37 -23.70 -30.00
N GLU A 104 -26.05 -24.07 -28.77
CA GLU A 104 -26.64 -25.25 -28.11
C GLU A 104 -28.09 -24.99 -27.73
N LEU A 105 -28.43 -23.78 -27.31
CA LEU A 105 -29.83 -23.40 -27.05
C LEU A 105 -30.64 -23.39 -28.34
N ASP A 106 -30.08 -22.86 -29.44
CA ASP A 106 -30.73 -22.85 -30.75
C ASP A 106 -30.91 -24.28 -31.28
N THR A 107 -29.93 -25.16 -31.07
CA THR A 107 -30.02 -26.59 -31.40
C THR A 107 -31.24 -27.23 -30.71
N LEU A 108 -31.47 -26.94 -29.43
CA LEU A 108 -32.65 -27.45 -28.71
C LEU A 108 -33.97 -26.90 -29.28
N ARG A 109 -33.97 -25.65 -29.76
CA ARG A 109 -35.18 -24.99 -30.26
C ARG A 109 -35.54 -25.37 -31.69
N GLU A 110 -34.55 -25.48 -32.57
CA GLU A 110 -34.78 -25.51 -34.01
C GLU A 110 -34.35 -26.83 -34.68
N ASP A 111 -33.41 -27.58 -34.12
CA ASP A 111 -32.84 -28.74 -34.81
C ASP A 111 -33.83 -29.90 -34.95
N SER A 112 -33.73 -30.70 -36.02
CA SER A 112 -34.74 -31.72 -36.33
C SER A 112 -34.69 -32.91 -35.37
N LEU A 113 -35.87 -33.30 -34.86
CA LEU A 113 -36.06 -34.50 -34.02
C LEU A 113 -36.15 -35.81 -34.84
N GLU A 114 -36.22 -35.73 -36.17
CA GLU A 114 -36.36 -36.88 -37.07
C GLU A 114 -35.02 -37.33 -37.66
N ASN A 115 -34.05 -36.40 -37.80
CA ASN A 115 -32.74 -36.70 -38.37
C ASN A 115 -31.81 -37.25 -37.28
N PRO A 116 -31.17 -38.42 -37.47
CA PRO A 116 -30.24 -38.98 -36.48
C PRO A 116 -29.09 -38.04 -36.11
N VAL A 117 -28.62 -37.20 -37.05
CA VAL A 117 -27.57 -36.20 -36.77
C VAL A 117 -28.09 -35.06 -35.88
N GLY A 118 -29.33 -34.61 -36.12
CA GLY A 118 -29.98 -33.58 -35.31
C GLY A 118 -30.28 -34.08 -33.90
N LEU A 119 -30.76 -35.32 -33.79
CA LEU A 119 -31.05 -35.96 -32.51
C LEU A 119 -29.81 -36.08 -31.61
N GLN A 120 -28.66 -36.45 -32.19
CA GLN A 120 -27.41 -36.55 -31.44
C GLN A 120 -26.93 -35.18 -30.91
N ARG A 121 -27.10 -34.11 -31.70
CA ARG A 121 -26.78 -32.75 -31.25
C ARG A 121 -27.71 -32.27 -30.15
N ILE A 122 -29.00 -32.57 -30.27
CA ILE A 122 -30.01 -32.29 -29.24
C ILE A 122 -29.70 -33.03 -27.95
N GLU A 123 -29.33 -34.31 -28.02
CA GLU A 123 -28.97 -35.11 -26.83
C GLU A 123 -27.78 -34.50 -26.07
N VAL A 124 -26.74 -34.09 -26.80
CA VAL A 124 -25.56 -33.45 -26.20
C VAL A 124 -25.94 -32.12 -25.55
N ALA A 125 -26.69 -31.26 -26.26
CA ALA A 125 -27.13 -29.97 -25.74
C ALA A 125 -28.05 -30.11 -24.52
N ALA A 126 -29.00 -31.05 -24.55
CA ALA A 126 -29.92 -31.33 -23.46
C ALA A 126 -29.17 -31.88 -22.22
N GLY A 127 -28.21 -32.78 -22.43
CA GLY A 127 -27.38 -33.32 -21.35
C GLY A 127 -26.43 -32.28 -20.73
N ARG A 128 -25.99 -31.26 -21.47
CA ARG A 128 -25.27 -30.11 -20.88
C ARG A 128 -26.20 -29.21 -20.09
N LEU A 129 -27.37 -28.90 -20.64
CA LEU A 129 -28.38 -28.07 -19.97
C LEU A 129 -28.86 -28.68 -18.66
N GLN A 130 -29.12 -30.00 -18.65
CA GLN A 130 -29.47 -30.73 -17.43
C GLN A 130 -28.35 -30.67 -16.38
N ARG A 131 -27.11 -30.99 -16.77
CA ARG A 131 -25.97 -30.95 -15.84
C ARG A 131 -25.74 -29.56 -15.25
N MET A 132 -25.98 -28.51 -16.03
CA MET A 132 -25.88 -27.16 -15.52
C MET A 132 -27.01 -26.85 -14.52
N LEU A 133 -28.26 -27.21 -14.83
CA LEU A 133 -29.39 -27.00 -13.92
C LEU A 133 -29.26 -27.80 -12.61
N GLU A 134 -28.59 -28.95 -12.66
CA GLU A 134 -28.29 -29.80 -11.50
C GLU A 134 -26.96 -29.43 -10.80
N SER A 135 -26.20 -28.46 -11.34
CA SER A 135 -24.89 -28.11 -10.79
C SER A 135 -24.99 -27.56 -9.36
N ASP A 136 -24.08 -28.03 -8.52
CA ASP A 136 -23.98 -27.59 -7.14
C ASP A 136 -23.11 -26.32 -7.03
N LEU A 137 -23.62 -25.21 -7.60
CA LEU A 137 -23.04 -23.89 -7.39
C LEU A 137 -23.27 -23.45 -5.93
N ASP A 138 -22.29 -22.71 -5.40
CA ASP A 138 -22.39 -22.09 -4.08
C ASP A 138 -23.73 -21.32 -3.94
N PRO A 139 -24.48 -21.50 -2.85
CA PRO A 139 -25.73 -20.80 -2.60
C PRO A 139 -25.65 -19.28 -2.77
N GLN A 140 -24.52 -18.65 -2.41
CA GLN A 140 -24.32 -17.21 -2.57
C GLN A 140 -24.23 -16.81 -4.04
N LEU A 141 -23.53 -17.59 -4.85
CA LEU A 141 -23.44 -17.37 -6.30
C LEU A 141 -24.78 -17.63 -7.01
N LYS A 142 -25.56 -18.61 -6.53
CA LYS A 142 -26.95 -18.87 -6.99
C LYS A 142 -27.90 -17.71 -6.67
N ASN A 143 -27.62 -16.95 -5.60
CA ASN A 143 -28.43 -15.80 -5.20
C ASN A 143 -28.10 -14.51 -5.97
N MET A 144 -27.03 -14.49 -6.76
CA MET A 144 -26.73 -13.35 -7.61
C MET A 144 -27.80 -13.19 -8.69
N ARG A 145 -28.36 -11.98 -8.82
CA ARG A 145 -29.45 -11.69 -9.77
C ARG A 145 -29.12 -12.13 -11.21
N ALA A 146 -27.90 -11.89 -11.67
CA ALA A 146 -27.46 -12.29 -13.01
C ALA A 146 -27.47 -13.82 -13.20
N THR A 147 -27.05 -14.58 -12.18
CA THR A 147 -27.08 -16.04 -12.19
C THR A 147 -28.52 -16.54 -12.23
N GLN A 148 -29.41 -15.95 -11.43
CA GLN A 148 -30.84 -16.30 -11.41
C GLN A 148 -31.50 -16.06 -12.76
N GLU A 149 -31.31 -14.88 -13.37
CA GLU A 149 -31.86 -14.54 -14.69
C GLU A 149 -31.39 -15.53 -15.77
N LYS A 150 -30.11 -15.93 -15.74
CA LYS A 150 -29.58 -16.94 -16.65
C LYS A 150 -30.20 -18.30 -16.40
N ILE A 151 -30.22 -18.80 -15.16
CA ILE A 151 -30.83 -20.09 -14.80
C ILE A 151 -32.31 -20.12 -15.23
N ASP A 152 -33.06 -19.04 -15.01
CA ASP A 152 -34.47 -18.97 -15.39
C ASP A 152 -34.66 -18.98 -16.91
N THR A 153 -33.77 -18.33 -17.66
CA THR A 153 -33.74 -18.42 -19.14
C THR A 153 -33.52 -19.86 -19.59
N TYR A 154 -32.56 -20.56 -18.98
CA TYR A 154 -32.27 -21.95 -19.30
C TYR A 154 -33.43 -22.89 -18.92
N ARG A 155 -34.11 -22.65 -17.80
CA ARG A 155 -35.35 -23.37 -17.43
C ARG A 155 -36.46 -23.16 -18.45
N GLN A 156 -36.65 -21.94 -18.94
CA GLN A 156 -37.63 -21.65 -19.99
C GLN A 156 -37.28 -22.38 -21.29
N CYS A 157 -36.00 -22.44 -21.66
CA CYS A 157 -35.53 -23.22 -22.80
C CYS A 157 -35.83 -24.72 -22.61
N ALA A 158 -35.53 -25.27 -21.42
CA ALA A 158 -35.82 -26.66 -21.05
C ALA A 158 -37.31 -27.01 -21.22
N LEU A 159 -38.19 -26.17 -20.69
CA LEU A 159 -39.65 -26.33 -20.78
C LEU A 159 -40.14 -26.24 -22.23
N SER A 160 -39.61 -25.29 -23.00
CA SER A 160 -39.95 -25.14 -24.42
C SER A 160 -39.55 -26.39 -25.22
N PHE A 161 -38.35 -26.92 -24.94
CA PHE A 161 -37.86 -28.14 -25.55
C PHE A 161 -38.71 -29.36 -25.15
N SER A 162 -39.06 -29.51 -23.87
CA SER A 162 -39.88 -30.65 -23.43
C SER A 162 -41.28 -30.63 -24.03
N ALA A 163 -41.88 -29.45 -24.20
CA ALA A 163 -43.16 -29.29 -24.87
C ALA A 163 -43.07 -29.73 -26.34
N ARG A 164 -42.06 -29.23 -27.07
CA ARG A 164 -41.77 -29.62 -28.46
C ARG A 164 -41.54 -31.12 -28.61
N ALA A 165 -40.72 -31.71 -27.74
CA ALA A 165 -40.44 -33.14 -27.74
C ALA A 165 -41.72 -33.97 -27.45
N SER A 166 -42.55 -33.55 -26.50
CA SER A 166 -43.82 -34.21 -26.22
C SER A 166 -44.80 -34.14 -27.38
N GLU A 167 -44.88 -32.99 -28.06
CA GLU A 167 -45.75 -32.82 -29.23
C GLU A 167 -45.28 -33.67 -30.41
N PHE A 168 -43.97 -33.74 -30.65
CA PHE A 168 -43.39 -34.65 -31.64
C PHE A 168 -43.73 -36.12 -31.34
N LEU A 169 -43.59 -36.55 -30.08
CA LEU A 169 -43.94 -37.92 -29.68
C LEU A 169 -45.42 -38.23 -29.88
N LYS A 170 -46.33 -37.26 -29.69
CA LYS A 170 -47.78 -37.44 -29.94
C LYS A 170 -48.15 -37.52 -31.42
N VAL A 171 -47.34 -36.97 -32.30
CA VAL A 171 -47.57 -37.02 -33.76
C VAL A 171 -47.00 -38.32 -34.36
N MET A 172 -45.91 -38.83 -33.79
CA MET A 172 -45.22 -40.05 -34.26
C MET A 172 -45.79 -41.36 -33.70
N PHE A 173 -46.41 -41.35 -32.51
CA PHE A 173 -46.98 -42.52 -31.82
C PHE A 173 -48.46 -42.33 -31.51
#